data_AF-A0A6I5KZK7-F1
#
_entry.id   AF-A0A6I5KZK7-F1
#
_cell.length_a   1.000
_cell.length_b   1.000
_cell.length_c   1.000
_cell.angle_alpha   90.00
_cell.angle_beta   90.00
_cell.angle_gamma   90.00
#
_symmetry.space_group_name_H-M   'P 1'
#
loop_
_entity.id
_entity.type
_entity.pdbx_description
1 polymer ?
#
loop_
_entity_poly.entity_id
_entity_poly.type
_entity_poly.pdbx_seq_one_letter_code
_entity_poly.pdbx_strand_id
1 'polypeptide(L)'
;MEAERIKELLNGHEPIAIVRYFEWAIFSRNQVNAKYLLLRMDNTKSDILEMDIPEGMVTMLRSRLDDFELVLHGKNGTIWERSSFRERVRELVPITKIADLIDLY
;
A
#
# COMPACT_ATOMS: atom_id res chain seq x y z
N MET A 1 2.68 -18.22 -3.22
CA MET A 1 1.76 -17.71 -4.27
C MET A 1 1.57 -16.21 -4.16
N GLU A 2 1.24 -15.69 -2.97
CA GLU A 2 1.06 -14.24 -2.76
C GLU A 2 2.36 -13.43 -2.95
N ALA A 3 3.49 -13.93 -2.45
CA ALA A 3 4.80 -13.29 -2.64
C ALA A 3 5.20 -13.12 -4.12
N GLU A 4 4.97 -14.13 -4.96
CA GLU A 4 5.25 -14.00 -6.41
C GLU A 4 4.31 -12.99 -7.07
N ARG A 5 3.03 -12.93 -6.65
CA ARG A 5 2.09 -11.92 -7.15
C ARG A 5 2.49 -10.50 -6.74
N ILE A 6 2.95 -10.29 -5.51
CA ILE A 6 3.51 -9.00 -5.06
C ILE A 6 4.74 -8.65 -5.89
N LYS A 7 5.62 -9.62 -6.15
CA LYS A 7 6.82 -9.44 -6.96
C LYS A 7 6.48 -9.01 -8.39
N GLU A 8 5.50 -9.65 -9.02
CA GLU A 8 5.00 -9.27 -10.33
C GLU A 8 4.45 -7.84 -10.33
N LEU A 9 3.65 -7.47 -9.32
CA LEU A 9 3.10 -6.12 -9.21
C LEU A 9 4.18 -5.05 -9.01
N LEU A 10 5.19 -5.32 -8.18
CA LEU A 10 6.31 -4.39 -7.96
C LEU A 10 7.13 -4.18 -9.24
N ASN A 11 7.35 -5.23 -10.04
CA ASN A 11 8.08 -5.13 -11.30
C ASN A 11 7.21 -4.66 -12.48
N GLY A 12 5.89 -4.60 -12.33
CA GLY A 12 4.97 -4.13 -13.36
C GLY A 12 4.87 -2.61 -13.46
N HIS A 13 3.91 -2.13 -14.26
CA HIS A 13 3.59 -0.70 -14.42
C HIS A 13 2.16 -0.35 -13.98
N GLU A 14 1.47 -1.31 -13.37
CA GLU A 14 0.12 -1.10 -12.87
C GLU A 14 0.12 0.00 -11.80
N PRO A 15 -0.97 0.80 -11.72
CA PRO A 15 -1.18 1.73 -10.63
C PRO A 15 -1.32 0.98 -9.32
N ILE A 16 -0.40 1.25 -8.43
CA ILE A 16 -0.36 0.70 -7.08
C ILE A 16 0.17 1.76 -6.12
N ALA A 17 -0.15 1.62 -4.85
CA ALA A 17 0.47 2.39 -3.77
C ALA A 17 1.09 1.47 -2.73
N ILE A 18 2.12 1.96 -2.06
CA ILE A 18 2.81 1.29 -0.98
C ILE A 18 2.64 2.13 0.27
N VAL A 19 2.08 1.53 1.32
CA VAL A 19 1.91 2.18 2.62
C VAL A 19 2.84 1.52 3.62
N ARG A 20 3.76 2.30 4.18
CA ARG A 20 4.55 1.92 5.35
C ARG A 20 3.91 2.46 6.61
N TYR A 21 3.66 1.59 7.58
CA TYR A 21 3.09 1.94 8.88
C TYR A 21 3.84 1.22 10.00
N PHE A 22 3.62 1.63 11.25
CA PHE A 22 4.19 0.96 12.41
C PHE A 22 3.08 0.30 13.22
N GLU A 23 3.23 -0.97 13.54
CA GLU A 23 2.42 -1.60 14.57
C GLU A 23 3.02 -1.29 15.95
N TRP A 24 2.18 -0.76 16.85
CA TRP A 24 2.61 -0.48 18.22
C TRP A 24 2.75 -1.77 19.01
N ALA A 25 3.88 -1.89 19.73
CA ALA A 25 4.29 -3.07 20.49
C ALA A 25 3.37 -3.47 21.67
N ILE A 26 2.23 -2.79 21.87
CA ILE A 26 1.24 -3.17 22.88
C ILE A 26 0.61 -4.53 22.54
N PHE A 27 0.59 -4.90 21.24
CA PHE A 27 0.07 -6.18 20.74
C PHE A 27 1.15 -7.19 20.33
N SER A 28 2.42 -6.78 20.21
CA SER A 28 3.53 -7.65 19.81
C SER A 28 4.68 -7.53 20.81
N ARG A 29 5.04 -8.64 21.47
CA ARG A 29 6.14 -8.69 22.46
C ARG A 29 7.53 -8.42 21.88
N ASN A 30 7.65 -8.13 20.58
CA ASN A 30 8.92 -7.87 19.91
C ASN A 30 8.74 -6.74 18.89
N GLN A 31 9.38 -5.61 19.20
CA GLN A 31 9.88 -4.57 18.30
C GLN A 31 8.85 -3.78 17.46
N VAL A 32 9.00 -2.45 17.49
CA VAL A 32 8.32 -1.51 16.60
C VAL A 32 8.88 -1.70 15.18
N ASN A 33 8.42 -2.75 14.49
CA ASN A 33 8.84 -3.06 13.14
C ASN A 33 7.91 -2.38 12.15
N ALA A 34 8.50 -1.70 11.16
CA ALA A 34 7.73 -1.13 10.08
C ALA A 34 7.08 -2.24 9.25
N LYS A 35 5.77 -2.15 9.08
CA LYS A 35 4.97 -2.98 8.18
C LYS A 35 4.73 -2.25 6.87
N TYR A 36 4.42 -3.03 5.83
CA TYR A 36 4.19 -2.51 4.50
C TYR A 36 2.96 -3.17 3.91
N LEU A 37 2.04 -2.36 3.39
CA LEU A 37 0.86 -2.77 2.62
C LEU A 37 1.02 -2.32 1.17
N LEU A 38 0.63 -3.17 0.23
CA LEU A 38 0.47 -2.84 -1.17
C LEU A 38 -1.02 -2.67 -1.46
N LEU A 39 -1.37 -1.49 -1.96
CA LEU A 39 -2.71 -1.16 -2.42
C LEU A 39 -2.77 -1.28 -3.95
N ARG A 40 -3.75 -2.01 -4.45
CA ARG A 40 -3.99 -2.22 -5.88
C ARG A 40 -5.46 -1.96 -6.20
N MET A 41 -5.73 -1.37 -7.36
CA MET A 41 -7.08 -1.24 -7.90
C MET A 41 -7.65 -2.61 -8.33
N ASP A 42 -8.85 -2.95 -7.85
CA ASP A 42 -9.72 -3.93 -8.49
C ASP A 42 -10.65 -3.21 -9.47
N ASN A 43 -10.23 -3.16 -10.75
CA ASN A 43 -11.01 -2.53 -11.81
C ASN A 43 -12.36 -3.22 -12.06
N THR A 44 -12.54 -4.47 -11.64
CA THR A 44 -13.81 -5.19 -11.85
C THR A 44 -14.85 -4.84 -10.79
N LYS A 45 -14.40 -4.50 -9.59
CA LYS A 45 -15.27 -4.18 -8.44
C LYS A 45 -15.27 -2.71 -8.05
N SER A 46 -14.51 -1.87 -8.76
CA SER A 46 -14.31 -0.47 -8.40
C SER A 46 -13.88 -0.33 -6.94
N ASP A 47 -12.87 -1.12 -6.56
CA ASP A 47 -12.44 -1.27 -5.17
C ASP A 47 -10.92 -1.21 -5.03
N ILE A 48 -10.45 -1.11 -3.79
CA ILE A 48 -9.03 -1.19 -3.43
C ILE A 48 -8.77 -2.53 -2.75
N LEU A 49 -7.81 -3.27 -3.28
CA LEU A 49 -7.29 -4.48 -2.66
C LEU A 49 -6.04 -4.15 -1.88
N GLU A 50 -5.99 -4.66 -0.65
CA GLU A 50 -4.86 -4.53 0.24
C GLU A 50 -4.13 -5.87 0.34
N MET A 51 -2.80 -5.83 0.29
CA MET A 51 -1.96 -7.01 0.45
C MET A 51 -0.81 -6.69 1.39
N ASP A 52 -0.66 -7.48 2.45
CA ASP A 52 0.50 -7.37 3.34
C ASP A 52 1.76 -7.81 2.60
N ILE A 53 2.81 -7.00 2.69
CA ILE A 53 4.12 -7.36 2.16
C ILE A 53 4.87 -8.14 3.23
N PRO A 54 5.22 -9.41 2.98
CA PRO A 54 5.99 -10.21 3.92
C PRO A 54 7.36 -9.59 4.22
N GLU A 55 7.85 -9.75 5.44
CA GLU A 55 9.13 -9.16 5.88
C GLU A 55 10.30 -9.55 4.96
N GLY A 56 10.34 -10.79 4.48
CA GLY A 56 11.37 -11.27 3.55
C GLY A 56 11.38 -10.57 2.19
N MET A 57 10.33 -9.83 1.83
CA MET A 57 10.25 -9.07 0.58
C MET A 57 10.60 -7.58 0.73
N VAL A 58 10.75 -7.09 1.96
CA VAL A 58 10.96 -5.66 2.23
C VAL A 58 12.23 -5.13 1.57
N THR A 59 13.30 -5.91 1.51
CA THR A 59 14.54 -5.51 0.82
C THR A 59 14.29 -5.27 -0.67
N MET A 60 13.54 -6.16 -1.33
CA MET A 60 13.19 -6.01 -2.75
C MET A 60 12.25 -4.83 -2.97
N LEU A 61 11.25 -4.65 -2.10
CA LEU A 61 10.38 -3.49 -2.14
C LEU A 61 11.20 -2.19 -2.11
N ARG A 62 12.13 -2.07 -1.15
CA ARG A 62 12.97 -0.88 -0.98
C ARG A 62 13.81 -0.59 -2.22
N SER A 63 14.34 -1.62 -2.90
CA SER A 63 15.11 -1.41 -4.14
C SER A 63 14.25 -0.97 -5.33
N ARG A 64 12.93 -0.96 -5.20
CA ARG A 64 11.97 -0.52 -6.23
C ARG A 64 11.28 0.81 -5.91
N LEU A 65 11.46 1.36 -4.70
CA LEU A 65 10.77 2.58 -4.30
C LEU A 65 11.16 3.81 -5.15
N ASP A 66 12.32 3.79 -5.81
CA ASP A 66 12.74 4.83 -6.75
C ASP A 66 11.83 4.90 -8.00
N ASP A 67 11.10 3.82 -8.30
CA ASP A 67 10.10 3.77 -9.38
C ASP A 67 8.73 4.37 -8.96
N PHE A 68 8.64 4.90 -7.73
CA PHE A 68 7.41 5.43 -7.14
C PHE A 68 7.60 6.90 -6.73
N GLU A 69 6.52 7.66 -6.81
CA GLU A 69 6.46 9.01 -6.27
C GLU A 69 6.16 8.94 -4.77
N LEU A 70 6.94 9.67 -3.96
CA LEU A 70 6.64 9.85 -2.55
C LEU A 70 5.50 10.87 -2.40
N VAL A 71 4.33 10.41 -1.93
CA VAL A 71 3.12 11.24 -1.84
C VAL A 71 2.95 11.83 -0.45
N LEU A 72 3.25 11.04 0.59
CA LEU A 72 3.08 11.45 1.97
C LEU A 72 4.19 10.87 2.83
N HIS A 73 4.78 11.70 3.68
CA HIS A 73 5.66 11.26 4.74
C HIS A 73 5.28 11.94 6.05
N GLY A 74 4.96 11.14 7.07
CA GLY A 74 4.52 11.64 8.36
C GLY A 74 4.94 10.73 9.51
N LYS A 75 4.57 11.15 10.73
CA LYS A 75 4.91 10.43 11.97
C LYS A 75 4.32 9.01 12.02
N ASN A 76 3.19 8.80 11.37
CA ASN A 76 2.44 7.55 11.43
C ASN A 76 2.73 6.61 10.25
N GLY A 77 3.48 7.08 9.24
CA GLY A 77 3.75 6.27 8.07
C GLY A 77 4.26 7.05 6.86
N THR A 78 4.51 6.32 5.80
CA THR A 78 4.95 6.85 4.51
C THR A 78 4.13 6.20 3.39
N ILE A 79 3.71 6.97 2.41
CA ILE A 79 2.96 6.49 1.24
C ILE A 79 3.72 6.85 -0.02
N TRP A 80 3.96 5.83 -0.85
CA TRP A 80 4.47 5.98 -2.20
C TRP A 80 3.42 5.51 -3.20
N GLU A 81 3.35 6.14 -4.38
CA GLU A 81 2.41 5.73 -5.43
C GLU A 81 3.09 5.65 -6.80
N ARG A 82 2.52 4.84 -7.68
CA ARG A 82 2.95 4.72 -9.07
C ARG A 82 1.77 4.87 -10.01
N SER A 83 2.02 5.47 -11.17
CA SER A 83 1.03 5.63 -12.24
C SER A 83 -0.26 6.33 -11.79
N SER A 84 -0.14 7.37 -10.96
CA SER A 84 -1.26 8.21 -10.50
C SER A 84 -2.36 7.40 -9.82
N PHE A 85 -1.97 6.53 -8.88
CA PHE A 85 -2.89 5.62 -8.19
C PHE A 85 -4.04 6.37 -7.51
N ARG A 86 -3.75 7.44 -6.77
CA ARG A 86 -4.78 8.23 -6.07
C ARG A 86 -5.79 8.88 -7.03
N GLU A 87 -5.36 9.34 -8.21
CA GLU A 87 -6.26 9.91 -9.21
C GLU A 87 -7.24 8.85 -9.71
N ARG A 88 -6.75 7.64 -10.00
CA ARG A 88 -7.61 6.52 -10.41
C ARG A 88 -8.60 6.08 -9.33
N VAL A 89 -8.17 6.07 -8.06
CA VAL A 89 -9.07 5.78 -6.94
C VAL A 89 -10.22 6.80 -6.91
N ARG A 90 -9.93 8.09 -7.03
CA ARG A 90 -10.96 9.15 -7.02
C ARG A 90 -11.94 9.04 -8.19
N GLU A 91 -11.48 8.60 -9.35
CA GLU A 91 -12.32 8.45 -10.55
C GLU A 91 -13.22 7.21 -10.48
N LEU A 92 -12.72 6.11 -9.92
CA LEU A 92 -13.34 4.79 -10.09
C LEU A 92 -13.98 4.24 -8.81
N VAL A 93 -13.50 4.62 -7.62
CA VAL A 93 -14.03 4.14 -6.35
C VAL A 93 -15.15 5.08 -5.87
N PRO A 94 -16.35 4.55 -5.56
CA PRO A 94 -17.45 5.38 -5.05
C PRO A 94 -17.04 6.18 -3.83
N ILE A 95 -17.39 7.47 -3.80
CA ILE A 95 -17.00 8.39 -2.72
C ILE A 95 -17.49 7.92 -1.34
N THR A 96 -18.62 7.23 -1.27
CA THR A 96 -19.15 6.66 -0.04
C THR A 96 -18.22 5.60 0.55
N LYS A 97 -17.62 4.74 -0.29
CA LYS A 97 -16.62 3.76 0.16
C LYS A 97 -15.33 4.44 0.60
N ILE A 98 -14.91 5.50 -0.09
CA ILE A 98 -13.74 6.27 0.32
C ILE A 98 -13.99 6.92 1.69
N ALA A 99 -15.19 7.46 1.91
CA ALA A 99 -15.59 8.02 3.20
C ALA A 99 -15.58 6.94 4.30
N ASP A 100 -16.16 5.77 4.06
CA ASP A 100 -16.16 4.66 5.02
C ASP A 100 -14.74 4.20 5.43
N LEU A 101 -13.75 4.33 4.53
CA LEU A 101 -12.35 4.01 4.81
C LEU A 101 -11.61 5.10 5.62
N ILE A 102 -12.02 6.37 5.47
CA ILE A 102 -11.40 7.52 6.13
C ILE A 102 -12.03 7.75 7.51
N ASP A 103 -13.35 7.59 7.61
CA ASP A 103 -14.12 7.72 8.84
C ASP A 103 -13.99 6.42 9.66
N LEU A 104 -12.79 6.19 10.18
CA LEU A 104 -12.58 5.34 11.36
C LEU A 104 -13.36 5.96 12.52
N TYR A 105 -14.35 5.22 13.04
CA TYR A 105 -15.07 5.48 14.30
C TYR A 105 -14.19 6.11 15.40
#